data_AF-A0A7Y2T9A8-F1
#
_entry.id   AF-A0A7Y2T9A8-F1
#
_cell.length_a   1.000
_cell.length_b   1.000
_cell.length_c   1.000
_cell.angle_alpha   90.00
_cell.angle_beta   90.00
_cell.angle_gamma   90.00
#
_symmetry.space_group_name_H-M   'P 1'
#
loop_
_entity.id
_entity.type
_entity.pdbx_description
1 polymer ?
#
loop_
_entity_poly.entity_id
_entity_poly.type
_entity_poly.pdbx_seq_one_letter_code
_entity_poly.pdbx_strand_id
1 'polypeptide(L)'
;MTSCASVGTEMNSSQVQQIKKGQTTRSDLIAQFGPPMNVGIQGGTKTAMWHHNTVKNKAQNFIPIVGAFSGGIDMRQQMLMVTFDEQDRVKDYTFTDSTPEIKTGIF
;
A
#
# COMPACT_ATOMS: atom_id res chain seq x y z
N MET A 1 -15.76 -24.66 0.78
CA MET A 1 -15.09 -23.58 1.53
C MET A 1 -14.80 -22.47 0.55
N THR A 2 -15.50 -21.34 0.67
CA THR A 2 -15.43 -20.22 -0.28
C THR A 2 -14.24 -19.35 0.11
N SER A 3 -13.12 -19.48 -0.60
CA SER A 3 -11.94 -18.64 -0.39
C SER A 3 -12.18 -17.28 -1.06
N CYS A 4 -12.71 -16.32 -0.31
CA CYS A 4 -12.68 -14.92 -0.73
C CYS A 4 -11.30 -14.36 -0.38
N ALA A 5 -10.31 -14.63 -1.22
CA ALA A 5 -8.99 -14.03 -1.13
C ALA A 5 -9.07 -12.64 -1.77
N SER A 6 -9.57 -11.65 -1.03
CA SER A 6 -9.29 -10.25 -1.35
C SER A 6 -7.78 -10.05 -1.16
N VAL A 7 -7.05 -9.87 -2.26
CA VAL A 7 -5.60 -9.67 -2.22
C VAL A 7 -5.35 -8.24 -1.70
N GLY A 8 -5.13 -8.14 -0.38
CA GLY A 8 -4.77 -6.90 0.30
C GLY A 8 -5.97 -6.11 0.82
N THR A 9 -5.92 -5.78 2.11
CA THR A 9 -6.82 -4.80 2.72
C THR A 9 -6.38 -3.40 2.29
N GLU A 10 -7.30 -2.55 1.82
CA GLU A 10 -7.01 -1.13 1.60
C GLU A 10 -6.39 -0.57 2.88
N MET A 11 -5.21 0.03 2.78
CA MET A 11 -4.54 0.61 3.95
C MET A 11 -5.31 1.86 4.35
N ASN A 12 -6.34 1.67 5.19
CA ASN A 12 -7.15 2.78 5.65
C ASN A 12 -6.26 3.68 6.52
N SER A 13 -6.19 4.97 6.17
CA SER A 13 -5.38 5.95 6.89
C SER A 13 -5.74 6.01 8.38
N SER A 14 -6.97 5.66 8.77
CA SER A 14 -7.37 5.51 10.17
C SER A 14 -6.71 4.32 10.87
N GLN A 15 -6.47 3.21 10.19
CA GLN A 15 -5.74 2.06 10.74
C GLN A 15 -4.27 2.40 10.94
N VAL A 16 -3.67 3.11 9.98
CA VAL A 16 -2.27 3.57 10.09
C VAL A 16 -2.09 4.53 11.26
N GLN A 17 -3.08 5.38 11.55
CA GLN A 17 -3.06 6.28 12.72
C GLN A 17 -3.12 5.54 14.07
N GLN A 18 -3.50 4.27 14.10
CA GLN A 18 -3.48 3.45 15.32
C GLN A 18 -2.09 2.87 15.64
N ILE A 19 -1.13 3.00 14.72
CA ILE A 19 0.24 2.56 14.93
C ILE A 19 0.89 3.43 16.01
N LYS A 20 1.23 2.81 17.13
CA LYS A 20 1.87 3.46 18.28
C LYS A 20 3.35 3.10 18.32
N LYS A 21 4.22 4.10 18.18
CA LYS A 21 5.67 3.94 18.31
C LYS A 21 6.02 3.34 19.68
N GLY A 22 6.91 2.34 19.68
CA GLY A 22 7.34 1.60 20.87
C GLY A 22 6.31 0.62 21.46
N GLN A 23 5.09 0.55 20.93
CA GLN A 23 4.05 -0.38 21.40
C GLN A 23 3.64 -1.38 20.31
N THR A 24 3.33 -0.88 19.11
CA THR A 24 2.97 -1.73 17.97
C THR A 24 4.18 -2.57 17.56
N THR A 25 3.96 -3.86 17.37
CA THR A 25 4.98 -4.81 16.94
C THR A 25 4.87 -5.10 15.45
N ARG A 26 5.94 -5.67 14.87
CA ARG A 26 5.89 -6.20 13.50
C ARG A 26 4.75 -7.21 13.31
N SER A 27 4.51 -8.06 14.30
CA SER A 27 3.43 -9.07 14.24
C SER A 27 2.05 -8.44 14.22
N ASP A 28 1.83 -7.35 14.97
CA ASP A 28 0.56 -6.60 14.95
C ASP A 28 0.31 -6.00 13.56
N LEU A 29 1.35 -5.43 12.94
CA LEU A 29 1.25 -4.90 11.58
C LEU A 29 0.96 -6.00 10.56
N ILE A 30 1.55 -7.19 10.72
CA ILE A 30 1.26 -8.32 9.84
C ILE A 30 -0.18 -8.81 10.02
N ALA A 31 -0.69 -8.83 11.25
CA ALA A 31 -2.08 -9.17 11.51
C ALA A 31 -3.06 -8.13 10.94
N GLN A 32 -2.68 -6.85 10.93
CA GLN A 32 -3.53 -5.75 10.48
C GLN A 32 -3.49 -5.52 8.96
N PHE A 33 -2.29 -5.55 8.36
CA PHE A 33 -2.04 -5.18 6.96
C PHE A 33 -1.59 -6.36 6.08
N GLY A 34 -1.39 -7.53 6.66
CA GLY A 34 -0.81 -8.69 5.97
C GLY A 34 0.72 -8.65 5.93
N PRO A 35 1.36 -9.63 5.28
CA PRO A 35 2.81 -9.67 5.17
C PRO A 35 3.34 -8.45 4.40
N PRO A 36 4.47 -7.86 4.81
CA PRO A 36 5.08 -6.76 4.07
C PRO A 36 5.52 -7.21 2.68
N MET A 37 5.45 -6.30 1.71
CA MET A 37 5.92 -6.53 0.36
C MET A 37 7.45 -6.72 0.33
N ASN A 38 8.16 -5.91 1.11
CA ASN A 38 9.61 -5.99 1.22
C ASN A 38 10.05 -5.83 2.67
N VAL A 39 11.13 -6.52 3.04
CA VAL A 39 11.82 -6.35 4.32
C VAL A 39 13.30 -6.11 4.01
N GLY A 40 13.91 -5.14 4.68
CA GLY A 40 15.29 -4.76 4.44
C GLY A 40 15.96 -4.19 5.68
N ILE A 41 17.19 -3.73 5.51
CA ILE A 41 17.95 -3.01 6.52
C ILE A 41 18.39 -1.68 5.91
N GLN A 42 18.02 -0.58 6.55
CA GLN A 42 18.40 0.77 6.13
C GLN A 42 19.17 1.44 7.26
N GLY A 43 20.44 1.81 7.00
CA GLY A 43 21.30 2.43 8.02
C GLY A 43 21.49 1.57 9.27
N GLY A 44 21.53 0.24 9.12
CA GLY A 44 21.64 -0.73 10.23
C GLY A 44 20.33 -1.04 10.96
N THR A 45 19.21 -0.40 10.58
CA THR A 45 17.91 -0.62 11.21
C THR A 45 16.99 -1.45 10.32
N LYS A 46 16.25 -2.40 10.88
CA LYS A 46 15.28 -3.21 10.13
C LYS A 46 14.14 -2.31 9.63
N THR A 47 13.79 -2.45 8.36
CA THR A 47 12.67 -1.76 7.74
C THR A 47 11.76 -2.76 7.03
N ALA A 48 10.46 -2.47 7.02
CA ALA A 48 9.50 -3.20 6.18
C ALA A 48 8.60 -2.23 5.45
N MET A 49 8.23 -2.61 4.23
CA MET A 49 7.41 -1.80 3.35
C MET A 49 6.14 -2.57 2.98
N TRP A 50 5.00 -1.94 3.22
CA TRP A 50 3.71 -2.35 2.70
C TRP A 50 3.32 -1.41 1.57
N HIS A 51 2.66 -1.98 0.57
CA HIS A 51 2.24 -1.27 -0.62
C HIS A 51 0.90 -1.81 -1.07
N HIS A 52 -0.04 -0.92 -1.36
CA HIS A 52 -1.37 -1.27 -1.84
C HIS A 52 -1.79 -0.31 -2.95
N ASN A 53 -2.16 -0.88 -4.08
CA ASN A 53 -2.60 -0.14 -5.25
C ASN A 53 -4.06 -0.46 -5.55
N THR A 54 -4.92 0.54 -5.46
CA THR A 54 -6.33 0.43 -5.81
C THR A 54 -6.55 1.17 -7.11
N VAL A 55 -6.92 0.44 -8.16
CA VAL A 55 -7.37 1.07 -9.41
C VAL A 55 -8.87 1.33 -9.29
N LYS A 56 -9.27 2.60 -9.22
CA LYS A 56 -10.68 2.96 -9.32
C LYS A 56 -11.02 3.10 -10.80
N ASN A 57 -11.42 1.99 -11.40
CA ASN A 57 -12.00 1.99 -12.73
C ASN A 57 -13.29 2.82 -12.67
N LYS A 58 -13.29 4.06 -13.19
CA LYS A 58 -14.55 4.68 -13.61
C LYS A 58 -15.13 3.74 -14.65
N ALA A 59 -16.25 3.08 -14.31
CA ALA A 59 -16.75 1.86 -14.92
C ALA A 59 -17.29 2.00 -16.36
N GLN A 60 -16.55 2.64 -17.29
CA GLN A 60 -17.03 2.86 -18.66
C GLN A 60 -16.18 2.27 -19.77
N ASN A 61 -14.92 1.84 -19.57
CA ASN A 61 -14.11 1.36 -20.70
C ASN A 61 -13.81 -0.14 -20.63
N PHE A 62 -14.86 -0.91 -20.88
CA PHE A 62 -14.79 -2.28 -21.37
C PHE A 62 -14.49 -2.24 -22.88
N ILE A 63 -13.23 -2.16 -23.37
CA ILE A 63 -12.94 -2.42 -24.81
C ILE A 63 -11.51 -2.98 -24.99
N PRO A 64 -11.34 -4.13 -25.69
CA PRO A 64 -10.06 -4.81 -25.88
C PRO A 64 -9.20 -4.15 -26.97
N ILE A 65 -7.89 -4.38 -26.90
CA ILE A 65 -6.85 -4.31 -27.95
C ILE A 65 -7.18 -3.40 -29.17
N VAL A 66 -6.31 -2.42 -29.40
CA VAL A 66 -6.32 -1.29 -30.38
C VAL A 66 -7.10 -0.04 -29.94
N GLY A 67 -6.37 0.94 -29.37
CA GLY A 67 -6.84 2.34 -29.22
C GLY A 67 -6.90 2.94 -27.80
N ALA A 68 -6.36 2.28 -26.77
CA ALA A 68 -6.57 2.64 -25.37
C ALA A 68 -5.73 3.84 -24.83
N PHE A 69 -5.74 5.00 -25.49
CA PHE A 69 -5.03 6.21 -25.04
C PHE A 69 -5.93 7.38 -24.59
N SER A 70 -7.24 7.18 -24.42
CA SER A 70 -8.17 8.26 -24.02
C SER A 70 -8.90 8.06 -22.68
N GLY A 71 -8.67 6.94 -21.99
CA GLY A 71 -9.28 6.66 -20.69
C GLY A 71 -8.28 6.88 -19.56
N GLY A 72 -8.31 8.04 -18.90
CA GLY A 72 -7.51 8.30 -17.70
C GLY A 72 -7.82 7.25 -16.62
N ILE A 73 -6.77 6.64 -16.07
CA ILE A 73 -6.87 5.66 -14.98
C ILE A 73 -6.64 6.41 -13.68
N ASP A 74 -7.65 6.42 -12.80
CA ASP A 74 -7.50 6.87 -11.41
C ASP A 74 -6.90 5.71 -10.60
N MET A 75 -5.59 5.76 -10.40
CA MET A 75 -4.88 4.82 -9.53
C MET A 75 -4.64 5.49 -8.17
N ARG A 76 -5.00 4.82 -7.08
CA ARG A 76 -4.61 5.21 -5.71
C ARG A 76 -3.50 4.30 -5.25
N GLN A 77 -2.35 4.87 -4.94
CA GLN A 77 -1.16 4.18 -4.45
C GLN A 77 -0.96 4.54 -2.98
N GLN A 78 -0.90 3.52 -2.13
CA GLN A 78 -0.67 3.65 -0.71
C GLN A 78 0.60 2.91 -0.33
N MET A 79 1.49 3.58 0.39
CA MET A 79 2.77 3.03 0.84
C MET A 79 2.95 3.29 2.33
N LEU A 80 3.25 2.24 3.09
CA LEU A 80 3.60 2.33 4.49
C LEU A 80 5.00 1.75 4.67
N MET A 81 5.96 2.61 5.01
CA MET A 81 7.31 2.22 5.36
C MET A 81 7.46 2.29 6.88
N VAL A 82 7.90 1.21 7.50
CA VAL A 82 8.05 1.12 8.95
C VAL A 82 9.48 0.73 9.28
N THR A 83 10.04 1.40 10.27
CA THR A 83 11.33 1.11 10.86
C THR A 83 11.13 0.46 12.22
N PHE A 84 11.81 -0.65 12.47
CA PHE A 84 11.71 -1.40 13.73
C PHE A 84 12.93 -1.16 14.61
N ASP A 85 12.74 -1.24 15.92
CA ASP A 85 13.85 -1.34 16.87
C ASP A 85 14.37 -2.78 17.00
N GLU A 86 15.33 -2.99 17.89
CA GLU A 86 15.93 -4.31 18.16
C GLU A 86 14.93 -5.32 18.73
N GLN A 87 13.82 -4.85 19.30
CA GLN A 87 12.75 -5.67 19.88
C GLN A 87 11.60 -5.90 18.89
N ASP A 88 11.80 -5.61 17.59
CA ASP A 88 10.80 -5.69 16.52
C ASP A 88 9.53 -4.85 16.79
N ARG A 89 9.68 -3.73 17.52
CA ARG A 89 8.62 -2.73 17.74
C ARG A 89 8.79 -1.55 16.80
N VAL A 90 7.69 -0.86 16.49
CA VAL A 90 7.72 0.30 15.60
C VAL A 90 8.53 1.42 16.22
N LYS A 91 9.70 1.72 15.65
CA LYS A 91 10.53 2.86 16.01
C LYS A 91 10.05 4.13 15.31
N ASP A 92 9.81 4.01 14.01
CA ASP A 92 9.32 5.11 13.18
C ASP A 92 8.52 4.58 11.98
N TYR A 93 7.70 5.42 11.36
CA TYR A 93 6.96 5.03 10.18
C TYR A 93 6.61 6.24 9.31
N THR A 94 6.52 6.00 8.01
CA THR A 94 6.08 6.95 7.00
C THR A 94 4.94 6.33 6.22
N PHE A 95 3.83 7.06 6.11
CA PHE A 95 2.70 6.67 5.28
C PHE A 95 2.51 7.68 4.16
N THR A 96 2.32 7.19 2.95
CA THR A 96 2.05 8.00 1.77
C THR A 96 0.81 7.45 1.08
N ASP A 97 -0.12 8.34 0.77
CA ASP A 97 -1.34 8.05 0.03
C ASP A 97 -1.41 9.05 -1.13
N SER A 98 -1.29 8.55 -2.35
CA SER A 98 -1.29 9.36 -3.56
C SER A 98 -2.30 8.80 -4.55
N THR A 99 -3.00 9.70 -5.24
CA THR A 99 -3.88 9.36 -6.35
C THR A 99 -3.30 9.95 -7.63
N PRO A 100 -2.25 9.34 -8.23
CA PRO A 100 -1.77 9.80 -9.52
C PRO A 100 -2.89 9.69 -10.58
N GLU A 101 -3.34 10.84 -11.07
CA GLU A 101 -4.13 10.90 -12.30
C GLU A 101 -3.17 10.70 -13.48
N ILE A 102 -3.19 9.52 -14.10
CA ILE A 102 -2.44 9.31 -15.34
C ILE A 102 -3.22 9.99 -16.46
N LYS A 103 -2.86 11.24 -16.78
CA LYS A 103 -3.28 11.92 -18.00
C LYS A 103 -2.36 11.46 -19.14
N THR A 104 -2.80 10.49 -19.94
CA THR A 104 -2.14 10.18 -21.21
C THR A 104 -2.38 11.34 -22.18
N GLY A 105 -1.51 12.33 -22.15
CA GLY A 105 -1.48 13.42 -23.12
C GLY A 105 -1.08 12.89 -24.49
N ILE A 106 -1.93 13.13 -25.49
CA ILE A 106 -1.71 12.82 -26.90
C ILE A 106 -0.58 13.69 -27.48
N PHE A 107 0.36 13.08 -28.21
CA PHE A 107 1.22 13.75 -29.18
C PHE A 107 0.61 13.58 -30.58
#